data_AF-A0AAW2LGB5-F1
#
_entry.id   AF-A0AAW2LGB5-F1
#
_cell.length_a   1.000
_cell.length_b   1.000
_cell.length_c   1.000
_cell.angle_alpha   90.00
_cell.angle_beta   90.00
_cell.angle_gamma   90.00
#
_symmetry.space_group_name_H-M   'P 1'
#
loop_
_entity.id
_entity.type
_entity.pdbx_description
1 polymer ?
#
loop_
_entity_poly.entity_id
_entity_poly.type
_entity_poly.pdbx_seq_one_letter_code
_entity_poly.pdbx_strand_id
1 'polypeptide(L)'
;MAGGPFYPLYTGRRDSIVAYPIIATYELPSPLDDLSKTIESFASRGFDERETVLTAQAQSTAKFFFHRLYNFSGGDGPDPSIDPEFLQLLRSNCNSIHHSSGPASASPSLSPLPSSEENNISTVLSQDAGMKMDYEGPRTGFGTLYYRSLLQRKGLLFVDQQLTSGAETETWVRAYASDLSLFQRDFGLAMIKLSNLKVLTAPKGQVRLNCRKVN
;
A
#
# COMPACT_ATOMS: atom_id res chain seq x y z
N MET A 1 17.44 -3.36 -2.50
CA MET A 1 16.56 -3.06 -3.66
C MET A 1 15.54 -4.19 -3.80
N ALA A 2 14.28 -3.87 -4.07
CA ALA A 2 13.15 -4.81 -4.01
C ALA A 2 12.92 -5.67 -5.28
N GLY A 3 13.86 -5.70 -6.23
CA GLY A 3 13.79 -6.58 -7.40
C GLY A 3 12.87 -6.11 -8.54
N GLY A 4 12.44 -4.84 -8.56
CA GLY A 4 11.66 -4.26 -9.65
C GLY A 4 12.47 -3.96 -10.93
N PRO A 5 11.79 -3.59 -12.03
CA PRO A 5 12.45 -3.29 -13.31
C PRO A 5 13.31 -2.02 -13.23
N PHE A 6 14.35 -1.97 -14.05
CA PHE A 6 15.11 -0.74 -14.28
C PHE A 6 14.37 0.14 -15.30
N TYR A 7 14.26 1.43 -14.99
CA TYR A 7 13.78 2.44 -15.93
C TYR A 7 14.49 3.78 -15.65
N PRO A 8 14.79 4.57 -16.69
CA PRO A 8 15.46 5.85 -16.51
C PRO A 8 14.56 6.85 -15.78
N LEU A 9 15.11 7.56 -14.80
CA LEU A 9 14.43 8.66 -14.13
C LEU A 9 15.00 10.00 -14.63
N TYR A 10 14.14 10.84 -15.20
CA TYR A 10 14.52 12.19 -15.58
C TYR A 10 14.73 13.06 -14.33
N THR A 11 15.85 13.77 -14.28
CA THR A 11 16.24 14.67 -13.19
C THR A 11 15.93 16.13 -13.52
N GLY A 12 16.22 17.06 -12.61
CA GLY A 12 15.99 18.49 -12.81
C GLY A 12 14.66 19.03 -12.25
N ARG A 13 13.87 18.17 -11.60
CA ARG A 13 12.70 18.58 -10.81
C ARG A 13 13.13 19.45 -9.63
N ARG A 14 12.31 20.45 -9.32
CA ARG A 14 12.53 21.41 -8.22
C ARG A 14 11.40 21.31 -7.20
N ASP A 15 11.72 21.69 -5.97
CA ASP A 15 10.80 21.65 -4.84
C ASP A 15 9.85 22.85 -4.85
N SER A 16 8.58 22.59 -4.52
CA SER A 16 7.58 23.64 -4.31
C SER A 16 7.96 24.54 -3.12
N ILE A 17 7.43 25.76 -3.09
CA ILE A 17 7.49 26.65 -1.91
C ILE A 17 6.20 26.62 -1.09
N VAL A 18 5.18 25.91 -1.56
CA VAL A 18 3.86 25.77 -0.93
C VAL A 18 3.53 24.28 -0.78
N ALA A 19 2.84 23.93 0.31
CA ALA A 19 2.19 22.64 0.48
C ALA A 19 0.68 22.79 0.25
N TYR A 20 0.04 21.77 -0.33
CA TYR A 20 -1.38 21.81 -0.71
C TYR A 20 -2.17 20.72 0.04
N PRO A 21 -2.39 20.86 1.36
CA PRO A 21 -3.02 19.82 2.16
C PRO A 21 -4.45 19.53 1.74
N ILE A 22 -5.23 20.58 1.45
CA ILE A 22 -6.63 20.46 1.02
C ILE A 22 -6.72 19.69 -0.30
N ILE A 23 -5.89 20.07 -1.28
CA ILE A 23 -5.85 19.38 -2.58
C ILE A 23 -5.51 17.91 -2.34
N ALA A 24 -4.46 17.60 -1.57
CA ALA A 24 -4.07 16.22 -1.28
C ALA A 24 -5.19 15.37 -0.66
N THR A 25 -6.04 15.95 0.21
CA THR A 25 -7.17 15.24 0.81
C THR A 25 -8.25 14.85 -0.20
N TYR A 26 -8.51 15.67 -1.21
CA TYR A 26 -9.55 15.40 -2.22
C TYR A 26 -9.02 14.69 -3.48
N GLU A 27 -7.72 14.83 -3.75
CA GLU A 27 -7.12 14.36 -4.98
C GLU A 27 -6.57 12.93 -4.87
N LEU A 28 -6.29 12.43 -3.66
CA LEU A 28 -5.80 11.07 -3.46
C LEU A 28 -6.97 10.07 -3.39
N PRO A 29 -6.91 8.95 -4.15
CA PRO A 29 -7.94 7.92 -4.08
C PRO A 29 -7.94 7.24 -2.70
N SER A 30 -9.12 6.97 -2.17
CA SER A 30 -9.28 6.23 -0.92
C SER A 30 -9.08 4.74 -1.15
N PRO A 31 -8.45 4.01 -0.21
CA PRO A 31 -8.36 2.55 -0.28
C PRO A 31 -9.72 1.83 -0.17
N LEU A 32 -10.77 2.58 0.17
CA LEU A 32 -12.16 2.12 0.27
C LEU A 32 -13.05 2.56 -0.90
N ASP A 33 -12.52 3.31 -1.87
CA ASP A 33 -13.30 3.78 -3.02
C ASP A 33 -13.69 2.61 -3.95
N ASP A 34 -14.81 2.79 -4.65
CA ASP A 34 -15.23 1.90 -5.74
C ASP A 34 -14.26 2.00 -6.93
N LEU A 35 -14.25 0.95 -7.77
CA LEU A 35 -13.39 0.89 -8.96
C LEU A 35 -13.60 2.07 -9.90
N SER A 36 -14.86 2.46 -10.15
CA SER A 36 -15.20 3.57 -11.05
C SER A 36 -14.58 4.89 -10.58
N LYS A 37 -14.75 5.22 -9.29
CA LYS A 37 -14.15 6.42 -8.68
C LYS A 37 -12.63 6.37 -8.72
N THR A 38 -12.05 5.20 -8.50
CA THR A 38 -10.60 5.01 -8.62
C THR A 38 -10.12 5.30 -10.04
N ILE A 39 -10.74 4.68 -11.05
CA ILE A 39 -10.42 4.91 -12.47
C ILE A 39 -10.59 6.38 -12.83
N GLU A 40 -11.68 7.03 -12.42
CA GLU A 40 -11.91 8.46 -12.65
C GLU A 40 -10.80 9.34 -12.03
N SER A 41 -10.36 9.02 -10.81
CA SER A 41 -9.27 9.73 -10.14
C SER A 41 -7.96 9.61 -10.90
N PHE A 42 -7.62 8.42 -11.41
CA PHE A 42 -6.43 8.21 -12.22
C PHE A 42 -6.54 8.86 -13.61
N ALA A 43 -7.70 8.75 -14.25
CA ALA A 43 -8.00 9.36 -15.54
C ALA A 43 -7.88 10.89 -15.50
N SER A 44 -8.26 11.53 -14.39
CA SER A 44 -8.08 12.99 -14.19
C SER A 44 -6.62 13.46 -14.27
N ARG A 45 -5.66 12.53 -14.15
CA ARG A 45 -4.20 12.76 -14.25
C ARG A 45 -3.60 12.18 -15.52
N GLY A 46 -4.45 11.74 -16.45
CA GLY A 46 -4.08 11.18 -17.73
C GLY A 46 -3.64 9.73 -17.68
N PHE A 47 -3.99 8.97 -16.64
CA PHE A 47 -3.72 7.53 -16.57
C PHE A 47 -4.90 6.72 -17.11
N ASP A 48 -4.61 5.70 -17.92
CA ASP A 48 -5.61 4.75 -18.42
C ASP A 48 -5.92 3.63 -17.38
N GLU A 49 -6.93 2.78 -17.65
CA GLU A 49 -7.30 1.68 -16.74
C GLU A 49 -6.15 0.70 -16.52
N ARG A 50 -5.38 0.42 -17.58
CA ARG A 50 -4.20 -0.43 -17.53
C ARG A 50 -3.12 0.15 -16.59
N GLU A 51 -2.85 1.45 -16.68
CA GLU A 51 -1.90 2.15 -15.82
C GLU A 51 -2.40 2.24 -14.37
N THR A 52 -3.71 2.37 -14.18
CA THR A 52 -4.33 2.31 -12.85
C THR A 52 -4.04 0.95 -12.19
N VAL A 53 -4.27 -0.15 -12.91
CA VAL A 53 -3.93 -1.53 -12.46
C VAL A 53 -2.45 -1.70 -12.13
N LEU A 54 -1.54 -1.01 -12.84
CA LEU A 54 -0.09 -1.08 -12.59
C LEU A 54 0.34 -0.42 -11.27
N THR A 55 -0.36 0.64 -10.87
CA THR A 55 0.04 1.48 -9.72
C THR A 55 -0.56 1.05 -8.39
N ALA A 56 -1.53 0.14 -8.38
CA ALA A 56 -2.26 -0.31 -7.17
C ALA A 56 -1.42 -1.15 -6.18
N GLN A 57 -0.12 -1.36 -6.45
CA GLN A 57 0.75 -2.16 -5.60
C GLN A 57 1.23 -1.35 -4.38
N ALA A 58 0.44 -1.32 -3.31
CA ALA A 58 0.78 -0.66 -2.06
C ALA A 58 0.81 -1.62 -0.87
N GLN A 59 1.80 -1.44 0.01
CA GLN A 59 1.82 -2.12 1.30
C GLN A 59 0.77 -1.50 2.21
N SER A 60 -0.06 -2.34 2.83
CA SER A 60 -1.23 -1.89 3.58
C SER A 60 -1.16 -2.31 5.04
N THR A 61 -1.54 -1.40 5.93
CA THR A 61 -1.69 -1.68 7.38
C THR A 61 -3.10 -2.21 7.67
N ALA A 62 -3.24 -3.00 8.73
CA ALA A 62 -4.50 -3.67 9.12
C ALA A 62 -5.73 -2.75 9.17
N LYS A 63 -5.51 -1.47 9.50
CA LYS A 63 -6.57 -0.45 9.61
C LYS A 63 -7.35 -0.23 8.31
N PHE A 64 -6.70 -0.39 7.15
CA PHE A 64 -7.33 -0.08 5.86
C PHE A 64 -8.24 -1.18 5.32
N PHE A 65 -8.13 -2.40 5.82
CA PHE A 65 -8.94 -3.54 5.35
C PHE A 65 -9.76 -4.20 6.47
N PHE A 66 -9.68 -3.70 7.71
CA PHE A 66 -10.45 -4.23 8.85
C PHE A 66 -11.97 -4.29 8.56
N HIS A 67 -12.52 -3.25 7.90
CA HIS A 67 -13.92 -3.20 7.51
C HIS A 67 -14.33 -4.40 6.65
N ARG A 68 -13.47 -4.84 5.72
CA ARG A 68 -13.72 -6.00 4.87
C ARG A 68 -13.74 -7.32 5.63
N LEU A 69 -13.11 -7.38 6.81
CA LEU A 69 -13.03 -8.61 7.60
C LEU A 69 -14.25 -8.85 8.48
N TYR A 70 -15.02 -7.81 8.83
CA TYR A 70 -16.06 -7.92 9.85
C TYR A 70 -17.38 -7.23 9.50
N ASN A 71 -17.34 -6.04 8.91
CA ASN A 71 -18.53 -5.23 8.65
C ASN A 71 -18.44 -4.63 7.25
N PHE A 72 -18.59 -5.47 6.22
CA PHE A 72 -18.49 -5.02 4.85
C PHE A 72 -19.79 -4.34 4.40
N SER A 73 -19.66 -3.17 3.79
CA SER A 73 -20.77 -2.34 3.28
C SER A 73 -21.89 -2.06 4.30
N GLY A 74 -21.58 -2.01 5.59
CA GLY A 74 -22.56 -1.75 6.66
C GLY A 74 -23.39 -2.97 7.10
N GLY A 75 -23.05 -4.18 6.64
CA GLY A 75 -23.67 -5.43 7.10
C GLY A 75 -22.88 -6.13 8.21
N ASP A 76 -23.46 -7.17 8.82
CA ASP A 76 -22.83 -7.95 9.91
C ASP A 76 -21.82 -9.02 9.43
N GLY A 77 -21.34 -8.90 8.19
CA GLY A 77 -20.57 -9.95 7.52
C GLY A 77 -19.28 -9.44 6.85
N PRO A 78 -18.34 -10.36 6.59
CA PRO A 78 -17.15 -10.03 5.82
C PRO A 78 -17.46 -9.81 4.33
N ASP A 79 -16.51 -9.21 3.62
CA ASP A 79 -16.56 -9.02 2.17
C ASP A 79 -16.61 -10.39 1.46
N PRO A 80 -17.66 -10.68 0.67
CA PRO A 80 -17.84 -11.97 0.00
C PRO A 80 -16.83 -12.22 -1.13
N SER A 81 -16.11 -11.18 -1.56
CA SER A 81 -15.07 -11.29 -2.58
C SER A 81 -13.75 -11.84 -2.03
N ILE A 82 -13.59 -11.95 -0.70
CA ILE A 82 -12.37 -12.48 -0.07
C ILE A 82 -12.45 -14.00 0.03
N ASP A 83 -11.34 -14.67 -0.28
CA ASP A 83 -11.19 -16.11 -0.06
C ASP A 83 -11.38 -16.48 1.44
N PRO A 84 -12.22 -17.48 1.78
CA PRO A 84 -12.52 -17.83 3.17
C PRO A 84 -11.31 -18.26 4.01
N GLU A 85 -10.33 -18.97 3.42
CA GLU A 85 -9.11 -19.38 4.14
C GLU A 85 -8.21 -18.17 4.39
N PHE A 86 -8.06 -17.31 3.39
CA PHE A 86 -7.31 -16.07 3.50
C PHE A 86 -7.92 -15.11 4.53
N LEU A 87 -9.24 -15.02 4.59
CA LEU A 87 -9.96 -14.24 5.58
C LEU A 87 -9.63 -14.68 7.01
N GLN A 88 -9.57 -15.99 7.27
CA GLN A 88 -9.21 -16.51 8.59
C GLN A 88 -7.77 -16.11 8.96
N LEU A 89 -6.85 -16.19 8.01
CA LEU A 89 -5.46 -15.76 8.18
C LEU A 89 -5.35 -14.26 8.47
N LEU A 90 -6.12 -13.42 7.76
CA LEU A 90 -6.13 -11.98 8.01
C LEU A 90 -6.68 -11.66 9.40
N ARG A 91 -7.75 -12.34 9.83
CA ARG A 91 -8.33 -12.18 11.16
C ARG A 91 -7.35 -12.59 12.27
N SER A 92 -6.65 -13.71 12.14
CA SER A 92 -5.67 -14.16 13.16
C SER A 92 -4.55 -13.14 13.35
N ASN A 93 -4.06 -12.61 12.24
CA ASN A 93 -2.95 -11.66 12.23
C ASN A 93 -3.37 -10.26 12.71
N CYS A 94 -4.63 -9.84 12.47
CA CYS A 94 -5.16 -8.59 13.01
C CYS A 94 -5.52 -8.68 14.51
N ASN A 95 -5.84 -9.86 15.02
CA ASN A 95 -6.21 -10.04 16.43
C ASN A 95 -5.01 -9.82 17.39
N SER A 96 -3.78 -9.94 16.88
CA SER A 96 -2.56 -9.56 17.60
C SER A 96 -2.51 -8.06 17.98
N ILE A 97 -3.39 -7.23 17.41
CA ILE A 97 -3.47 -5.78 17.71
C ILE A 97 -4.39 -5.51 18.91
N HIS A 98 -5.27 -6.44 19.29
CA HIS A 98 -6.22 -6.27 20.39
C HIS A 98 -5.70 -6.67 21.78
N HIS A 99 -4.53 -7.31 21.88
CA HIS A 99 -3.96 -7.72 23.17
C HIS A 99 -3.01 -6.71 23.82
N SER A 100 -2.74 -5.55 23.20
CA SER A 100 -1.87 -4.49 23.77
C SER A 100 -2.61 -3.21 24.20
N SER A 101 -3.90 -3.32 24.53
CA SER A 101 -4.62 -2.27 25.26
C SER A 101 -5.39 -2.89 26.43
N GLY A 102 -4.66 -3.31 27.46
CA GLY A 102 -5.24 -3.63 28.76
C GLY A 102 -5.74 -2.35 29.45
N PRO A 103 -6.87 -2.38 30.18
CA PRO A 103 -7.44 -1.20 30.80
C PRO A 103 -6.59 -0.72 31.98
N ALA A 104 -6.51 0.59 32.15
CA ALA A 104 -5.86 1.24 33.28
C ALA A 104 -6.54 0.87 34.60
N SER A 105 -5.79 0.33 35.55
CA SER A 105 -6.19 0.34 36.96
C SER A 105 -4.98 0.21 37.90
N ALA A 106 -4.73 1.30 38.63
CA ALA A 106 -4.14 1.42 39.97
C ALA A 106 -2.69 0.92 40.24
N SER A 107 -1.80 1.88 40.54
CA SER A 107 -0.61 1.67 41.40
C SER A 107 -1.04 1.59 42.88
N PRO A 108 -0.22 1.04 43.82
CA PRO A 108 0.98 1.77 44.29
C PRO A 108 2.23 0.93 44.70
N SER A 109 3.39 1.62 44.72
CA SER A 109 4.43 1.60 45.77
C SER A 109 5.62 0.59 45.79
N LEU A 110 6.80 1.10 45.35
CA LEU A 110 8.17 1.11 45.96
C LEU A 110 8.99 -0.17 46.29
N SER A 111 10.00 -0.43 45.42
CA SER A 111 11.47 -0.69 45.64
C SER A 111 12.00 -1.92 46.43
N PRO A 112 13.29 -2.34 46.31
CA PRO A 112 14.31 -2.20 45.25
C PRO A 112 15.04 -3.53 44.84
N LEU A 113 15.86 -3.43 43.78
CA LEU A 113 16.75 -4.41 43.12
C LEU A 113 17.66 -5.25 44.07
N PRO A 114 18.13 -6.44 43.64
CA PRO A 114 19.54 -6.52 43.25
C PRO A 114 19.82 -7.26 41.94
N SER A 115 21.04 -7.01 41.48
CA SER A 115 21.72 -7.26 40.22
C SER A 115 21.96 -8.73 39.83
N SER A 116 22.31 -8.90 38.54
CA SER A 116 22.79 -10.11 37.82
C SER A 116 21.64 -11.05 37.39
N GLU A 117 21.48 -11.51 36.15
CA GLU A 117 22.44 -11.86 35.09
C GLU A 117 21.81 -11.68 33.69
N GLU A 118 22.67 -11.53 32.68
CA GLU A 118 22.32 -11.46 31.26
C GLU A 118 21.60 -12.73 30.79
N ASN A 119 20.47 -12.60 30.09
CA ASN A 119 20.07 -13.53 29.02
C ASN A 119 18.92 -12.96 28.17
N ASN A 120 19.32 -12.35 27.06
CA ASN A 120 18.74 -12.51 25.72
C ASN A 120 17.20 -12.53 25.60
N ILE A 121 16.57 -11.36 25.54
CA ILE A 121 15.27 -11.20 24.90
C ILE A 121 15.36 -10.00 23.96
N SER A 122 15.47 -10.35 22.68
CA SER A 122 15.24 -9.54 21.48
C SER A 122 14.44 -8.28 21.76
N THR A 123 15.10 -7.14 21.54
CA THR A 123 14.55 -5.79 21.53
C THR A 123 13.37 -5.72 20.56
N VAL A 124 12.17 -5.98 21.07
CA VAL A 124 10.89 -5.66 20.45
C VAL A 124 10.75 -4.14 20.49
N LEU A 125 11.18 -3.47 19.43
CA LEU A 125 10.85 -2.09 19.15
C LEU A 125 10.34 -2.00 17.71
N SER A 126 9.01 -1.85 17.63
CA SER A 126 8.29 -1.21 16.53
C SER A 126 8.26 -1.94 15.19
N GLN A 127 7.56 -3.08 15.15
CA GLN A 127 6.93 -3.53 13.91
C GLN A 127 5.45 -3.17 13.97
N ASP A 128 5.09 -2.06 13.32
CA ASP A 128 3.75 -1.89 12.80
C ASP A 128 3.46 -3.14 11.96
N ALA A 129 2.43 -3.92 12.32
CA ALA A 129 2.08 -5.17 11.65
C ALA A 129 1.46 -4.85 10.28
N GLY A 130 2.28 -4.33 9.37
CA GLY A 130 1.96 -4.27 7.96
C GLY A 130 1.88 -5.70 7.46
N MET A 131 0.69 -6.13 7.02
CA MET A 131 0.56 -7.36 6.25
C MET A 131 1.48 -7.22 5.04
N LYS A 132 2.53 -8.02 5.01
CA LYS A 132 3.42 -8.10 3.86
C LYS A 132 2.63 -8.80 2.77
N MET A 133 2.22 -8.06 1.74
CA MET A 133 1.81 -8.66 0.47
C MET A 133 2.96 -9.57 0.05
N ASP A 134 2.69 -10.87 0.08
CA ASP A 134 3.66 -11.95 0.13
C ASP A 134 4.85 -11.71 -0.84
N TYR A 135 5.98 -11.29 -0.27
CA TYR A 135 7.25 -11.17 -0.99
C TYR A 135 8.09 -12.36 -0.54
N GLU A 136 7.96 -13.46 -1.28
CA GLU A 136 8.83 -14.61 -1.18
C GLU A 136 10.19 -14.30 -1.83
N GLY A 137 11.14 -13.88 -1.00
CA GLY A 137 12.56 -13.99 -1.29
C GLY A 137 13.19 -12.86 -2.12
N PRO A 138 14.53 -12.76 -2.11
CA PRO A 138 15.25 -11.75 -2.85
C PRO A 138 15.29 -12.12 -4.34
N ARG A 139 14.65 -11.29 -5.18
CA ARG A 139 14.71 -11.23 -6.67
C ARG A 139 13.60 -11.92 -7.46
N THR A 140 12.64 -12.62 -6.86
CA THR A 140 11.58 -13.32 -7.61
C THR A 140 10.22 -12.84 -7.16
N GLY A 141 9.49 -12.13 -8.04
CA GLY A 141 8.05 -11.93 -7.84
C GLY A 141 7.56 -10.51 -7.56
N PHE A 142 8.39 -9.47 -7.75
CA PHE A 142 7.86 -8.10 -7.77
C PHE A 142 6.77 -8.00 -8.86
N GLY A 143 5.55 -7.69 -8.43
CA GLY A 143 4.37 -7.46 -9.25
C GLY A 143 3.57 -8.68 -9.68
N THR A 144 4.17 -9.70 -10.31
CA THR A 144 3.39 -10.84 -10.84
C THR A 144 2.66 -11.63 -9.75
N LEU A 145 3.25 -11.74 -8.56
CA LEU A 145 2.62 -12.39 -7.41
C LEU A 145 1.39 -11.61 -6.93
N TYR A 146 1.45 -10.28 -6.94
CA TYR A 146 0.30 -9.44 -6.59
C TYR A 146 -0.90 -9.76 -7.47
N TYR A 147 -0.74 -9.78 -8.80
CA TYR A 147 -1.85 -10.09 -9.72
C TYR A 147 -2.35 -11.53 -9.61
N ARG A 148 -1.46 -12.49 -9.37
CA ARG A 148 -1.87 -13.89 -9.10
C ARG A 148 -2.70 -14.00 -7.83
N SER A 149 -2.35 -13.26 -6.78
CA SER A 149 -3.12 -13.20 -5.54
C SER A 149 -4.51 -12.59 -5.76
N LEU A 150 -4.64 -11.56 -6.60
CA LEU A 150 -5.95 -10.99 -6.93
C LEU A 150 -6.88 -12.01 -7.60
N LEU A 151 -6.36 -12.81 -8.52
CA LEU A 151 -7.11 -13.89 -9.19
C LEU A 151 -7.54 -15.01 -8.22
N GLN A 152 -6.81 -15.17 -7.12
CA GLN A 152 -7.16 -16.10 -6.03
C GLN A 152 -8.06 -15.47 -4.97
N ARG A 153 -8.62 -14.27 -5.19
CA ARG A 153 -9.43 -13.55 -4.19
C ARG A 153 -8.66 -13.19 -2.91
N LYS A 154 -7.35 -12.99 -3.04
CA LYS A 154 -6.41 -12.64 -1.96
C LYS A 154 -5.93 -11.20 -2.06
N GLY A 155 -6.74 -10.30 -2.63
CA GLY A 155 -6.49 -8.86 -2.61
C GLY A 155 -6.71 -8.30 -1.20
N LEU A 156 -5.75 -7.54 -0.68
CA LEU A 156 -5.77 -7.03 0.69
C LEU A 156 -6.69 -5.80 0.80
N LEU A 157 -6.50 -4.80 -0.05
CA LEU A 157 -7.39 -3.63 -0.09
C LEU A 157 -8.65 -3.93 -0.90
N PHE A 158 -9.73 -3.21 -0.59
CA PHE A 158 -10.98 -3.35 -1.33
C PHE A 158 -10.79 -2.93 -2.79
N VAL A 159 -10.11 -1.80 -3.01
CA VAL A 159 -9.77 -1.31 -4.35
C VAL A 159 -8.94 -2.30 -5.17
N ASP A 160 -8.01 -3.03 -4.52
CA ASP A 160 -7.19 -4.05 -5.19
C ASP A 160 -8.05 -5.20 -5.72
N GLN A 161 -8.94 -5.74 -4.87
CA GLN A 161 -9.77 -6.88 -5.25
C GLN A 161 -10.78 -6.48 -6.34
N GLN A 162 -11.19 -5.21 -6.40
CA GLN A 162 -12.09 -4.74 -7.45
C GLN A 162 -11.44 -4.70 -8.84
N LEU A 163 -10.11 -4.71 -8.97
CA LEU A 163 -9.46 -4.75 -10.28
C LEU A 163 -9.85 -6.00 -11.10
N THR A 164 -10.29 -7.08 -10.45
CA THR A 164 -10.82 -8.29 -11.11
C THR A 164 -12.30 -8.22 -11.45
N SER A 165 -13.01 -7.18 -11.01
CA SER A 165 -14.45 -7.03 -11.25
C SER A 165 -14.77 -6.25 -12.54
N GLY A 166 -13.85 -5.41 -13.02
CA GLY A 166 -13.99 -4.69 -14.29
C GLY A 166 -13.54 -5.53 -15.49
N ALA A 167 -14.28 -5.48 -16.61
CA ALA A 167 -13.99 -6.32 -17.78
C ALA A 167 -12.61 -6.03 -18.41
N GLU A 168 -12.25 -4.75 -18.54
CA GLU A 168 -10.95 -4.33 -19.08
C GLU A 168 -9.83 -4.50 -18.05
N THR A 169 -10.03 -4.04 -16.81
CA THR A 169 -9.05 -4.21 -15.72
C THR A 169 -8.70 -5.68 -15.46
N GLU A 170 -9.69 -6.58 -15.48
CA GLU A 170 -9.47 -8.02 -15.28
C GLU A 170 -8.60 -8.61 -16.39
N THR A 171 -8.77 -8.15 -17.63
CA THR A 171 -7.94 -8.58 -18.77
C THR A 171 -6.47 -8.25 -18.51
N TRP A 172 -6.18 -7.03 -18.03
CA TRP A 172 -4.83 -6.62 -17.66
C TRP A 172 -4.28 -7.35 -16.44
N VAL A 173 -5.10 -7.59 -15.41
CA VAL A 173 -4.71 -8.40 -14.23
C VAL A 173 -4.26 -9.80 -14.66
N ARG A 174 -5.02 -10.47 -15.54
CA ARG A 174 -4.64 -11.79 -16.07
C ARG A 174 -3.36 -11.73 -16.90
N ALA A 175 -3.21 -10.72 -17.75
CA ALA A 175 -2.01 -10.54 -18.55
C ALA A 175 -0.76 -10.37 -17.68
N TYR A 176 -0.80 -9.47 -16.68
CA TYR A 176 0.32 -9.24 -15.77
C TYR A 176 0.57 -10.39 -14.79
N ALA A 177 -0.43 -11.21 -14.45
CA ALA A 177 -0.23 -12.42 -13.67
C ALA A 177 0.55 -13.50 -14.47
N SER A 178 0.42 -13.50 -15.80
CA SER A 178 1.02 -14.49 -16.69
C SER A 178 2.40 -14.11 -17.22
N ASP A 179 2.66 -12.82 -17.49
CA ASP A 179 3.86 -12.35 -18.16
C ASP A 179 4.61 -11.30 -17.33
N LEU A 180 5.76 -11.72 -16.78
CA LEU A 180 6.65 -10.86 -16.00
C LEU A 180 7.28 -9.75 -16.85
N SER A 181 7.61 -10.01 -18.10
CA SER A 181 8.30 -9.05 -18.98
C SER A 181 7.34 -7.94 -19.41
N LEU A 182 6.09 -8.32 -19.72
CA LEU A 182 4.99 -7.39 -19.97
C LEU A 182 4.77 -6.47 -18.77
N PHE A 183 4.61 -7.04 -17.58
CA PHE A 183 4.46 -6.26 -16.34
C PHE A 183 5.64 -5.30 -16.12
N GLN A 184 6.88 -5.81 -16.19
CA GLN A 184 8.08 -5.00 -15.90
C GLN A 184 8.23 -3.81 -16.85
N ARG A 185 7.97 -4.02 -18.14
CA ARG A 185 8.02 -2.97 -19.15
C ARG A 185 6.97 -1.90 -18.88
N ASP A 186 5.71 -2.32 -18.74
CA ASP A 186 4.60 -1.37 -18.63
C ASP A 186 4.63 -0.64 -17.27
N PHE A 187 5.05 -1.33 -16.19
CA PHE A 187 5.30 -0.71 -14.88
C PHE A 187 6.38 0.39 -14.98
N GLY A 188 7.49 0.12 -15.67
CA GLY A 188 8.53 1.12 -15.87
C GLY A 188 8.04 2.35 -16.62
N LEU A 189 7.22 2.16 -17.67
CA LEU A 189 6.60 3.26 -18.42
C LEU A 189 5.63 4.08 -17.56
N ALA A 190 4.78 3.42 -16.78
CA ALA A 190 3.85 4.08 -15.87
C ALA A 190 4.59 4.91 -14.81
N MET A 191 5.67 4.38 -14.23
CA MET A 191 6.48 5.09 -13.25
C MET A 191 7.24 6.28 -13.84
N ILE A 192 7.71 6.19 -15.10
CA ILE A 192 8.27 7.34 -15.83
C ILE A 192 7.21 8.42 -15.99
N LYS A 193 6.01 8.06 -16.46
CA LYS A 193 4.90 8.98 -16.68
C LYS A 193 4.49 9.68 -15.37
N LEU A 194 4.36 8.92 -14.29
CA LEU A 194 4.07 9.44 -12.95
C LEU A 194 5.15 10.40 -12.46
N SER A 195 6.44 10.09 -12.70
CA SER A 195 7.55 10.95 -12.28
C SER A 195 7.62 12.31 -12.99
N ASN A 196 6.94 12.44 -14.14
CA ASN A 196 6.90 13.65 -14.96
C ASN A 196 5.60 14.45 -14.79
N LEU A 197 4.68 14.00 -13.92
CA LEU A 197 3.39 14.65 -13.73
C LEU A 197 3.54 16.00 -13.02
N LYS A 198 3.13 17.08 -13.70
CA LYS A 198 3.03 18.47 -13.16
C LYS A 198 4.29 18.94 -12.41
N VAL A 199 5.47 18.59 -12.90
CA VAL A 199 6.75 18.89 -12.23
C VAL A 199 7.14 20.37 -12.35
N LEU A 200 7.86 20.88 -11.35
CA LEU A 200 8.50 22.20 -11.42
C LEU A 200 9.91 22.08 -12.01
N THR A 201 10.22 22.96 -12.96
CA THR A 201 11.55 23.11 -13.56
C THR A 201 12.02 24.55 -13.44
N ALA A 202 13.33 24.79 -13.57
CA ALA A 202 13.88 26.14 -13.48
C ALA A 202 13.20 27.09 -14.49
N PRO A 203 12.87 28.33 -14.10
CA PRO A 203 13.21 29.00 -12.84
C PRO A 203 12.21 28.77 -11.68
N LYS A 204 11.18 27.94 -11.85
CA LYS A 204 10.13 27.71 -10.85
C LYS A 204 10.62 26.79 -9.73
N GLY A 205 10.26 27.09 -8.49
CA GLY A 205 10.64 26.31 -7.32
C GLY A 205 12.13 26.42 -6.95
N GLN A 206 12.55 25.60 -5.98
CA GLN A 206 13.89 25.66 -5.39
C GLN A 206 14.55 24.29 -5.22
N VAL A 207 15.83 24.26 -4.89
CA VAL A 207 16.50 23.05 -4.40
C VAL A 207 16.59 23.21 -2.88
N ARG A 208 15.78 22.47 -2.11
CA ARG A 208 15.77 22.59 -0.65
C ARG A 208 17.03 21.96 -0.06
N LEU A 209 17.66 22.66 0.88
CA LEU A 209 18.74 22.08 1.70
C LEU A 209 18.20 21.15 2.79
N ASN A 210 16.94 21.37 3.19
CA ASN A 210 16.22 20.52 4.12
C ASN A 210 14.81 20.27 3.59
N CYS A 211 14.47 19.02 3.27
CA CYS A 211 13.19 18.66 2.66
C CYS A 211 11.96 19.06 3.50
N ARG A 212 12.12 19.27 4.81
CA ARG A 212 11.02 19.59 5.74
C ARG A 212 10.64 21.07 5.75
N LYS A 213 11.46 21.97 5.18
CA LYS A 213 11.19 23.41 5.16
C LYS A 213 11.57 24.06 3.84
N VAL A 214 10.95 25.20 3.54
CA VAL A 214 11.44 26.08 2.47
C VAL A 214 12.76 26.73 2.89
N ASN A 215 13.63 27.02 1.92
CA ASN A 215 14.88 27.75 2.19
C ASN A 215 14.60 29.17 2.67
#